data_AF-L9JRE4-F1
#
_entry.id   AF-L9JRE4-F1
#
_cell.length_a   1.000
_cell.length_b   1.000
_cell.length_c   1.000
_cell.angle_alpha   90.00
_cell.angle_beta   90.00
_cell.angle_gamma   90.00
#
_symmetry.space_group_name_H-M   'P 1'
#
loop_
_entity.id
_entity.type
_entity.pdbx_description
1 polymer ?
#
loop_
_entity_poly.entity_id
_entity_poly.type
_entity_poly.pdbx_seq_one_letter_code
_entity_poly.pdbx_strand_id
1 'polypeptide(L)'
;MGRVGAGQLRAPVSLSVPARTPRQSQPRLELRKACNCNLHARRCRFNMELYKLSGRKSGGVCLNCRHNTAGRHCHYCKEGYYRDMGKPITHRKACKACDCHPVGAAGKTCNQTTGQCPCKDGVTGITCNRCAKGYQQSRSPIAPCIMSPVDLPGIRTFGAEDTSTPVAVLSFLLEFCPMVFTHPPAPLCQAVQIHILKADKAGDWWKFTVNIISVYKQGTSRIRRGDQSLWIRSRDIACKCPKIKPLKKYLLLGNAEDSPDQSGIVADKSSLVIQWRDTWARRLRKFQQREKKGKCKKA
;
A
#
# COMPACT_ATOMS: atom_id res chain seq x y z
N MET A 1 -3.58 -5.19 -91.63
CA MET A 1 -5.04 -5.41 -91.57
C MET A 1 -5.47 -5.40 -90.09
N GLY A 2 -6.52 -4.65 -89.74
CA GLY A 2 -7.23 -4.68 -88.42
C GLY A 2 -6.65 -3.75 -87.34
N ARG A 3 -7.07 -2.48 -87.19
CA ARG A 3 -8.27 -1.91 -86.52
C ARG A 3 -8.41 -2.15 -84.99
N VAL A 4 -8.16 -1.06 -84.25
CA VAL A 4 -8.93 -0.41 -83.13
C VAL A 4 -9.55 -1.28 -82.02
N GLY A 5 -9.31 -0.89 -80.76
CA GLY A 5 -10.22 -1.18 -79.64
C GLY A 5 -9.74 -0.66 -78.27
N ALA A 6 -10.34 0.44 -77.80
CA ALA A 6 -10.20 0.98 -76.45
C ALA A 6 -11.25 0.39 -75.48
N GLY A 7 -10.99 0.46 -74.16
CA GLY A 7 -11.94 0.19 -73.07
C GLY A 7 -11.63 -1.10 -72.30
N GLN A 8 -11.87 -1.24 -71.00
CA GLN A 8 -12.65 -0.44 -70.05
C GLN A 8 -12.31 -0.89 -68.62
N LEU A 9 -12.23 0.05 -67.68
CA LEU A 9 -12.12 -0.19 -66.24
C LEU A 9 -13.35 -0.96 -65.73
N ARG A 10 -13.11 -2.05 -64.99
CA ARG A 10 -14.16 -2.84 -64.33
C ARG A 10 -14.80 -2.05 -63.18
N ALA A 11 -16.11 -1.86 -63.27
CA ALA A 11 -16.96 -1.28 -62.23
C ALA A 11 -17.17 -2.26 -61.06
N PRO A 12 -17.40 -1.78 -59.82
CA PRO A 12 -17.93 -2.60 -58.74
C PRO A 12 -19.46 -2.71 -58.81
N VAL A 13 -19.93 -3.86 -58.34
CA VAL A 13 -21.30 -4.40 -58.32
C VAL A 13 -22.33 -3.41 -57.79
N SER A 14 -23.39 -3.21 -58.58
CA SER A 14 -24.62 -2.51 -58.25
C SER A 14 -25.51 -3.37 -57.35
N LEU A 15 -25.75 -2.92 -56.12
CA LEU A 15 -26.86 -3.37 -55.28
C LEU A 15 -28.02 -2.38 -55.45
N SER A 16 -29.08 -2.86 -56.08
CA SER A 16 -30.36 -2.19 -56.28
C SER A 16 -31.11 -2.02 -54.95
N VAL A 17 -31.44 -0.78 -54.61
CA VAL A 17 -32.38 -0.44 -53.52
C VAL A 17 -33.56 0.33 -54.17
N PRO A 18 -34.82 0.00 -53.84
CA PRO A 18 -35.98 0.42 -54.62
C PRO A 18 -36.31 1.91 -54.48
N ALA A 19 -37.18 2.35 -55.40
CA ALA A 19 -37.45 3.72 -55.79
C ALA A 19 -38.06 4.64 -54.71
N ARG A 20 -37.85 5.93 -54.99
CA ARG A 20 -38.30 7.15 -54.30
C ARG A 20 -39.75 7.14 -53.81
N THR A 21 -39.97 7.73 -52.65
CA THR A 21 -41.17 8.55 -52.34
C THR A 21 -40.77 10.03 -52.20
N PRO A 22 -41.62 10.99 -52.63
CA PRO A 22 -41.28 12.41 -52.71
C PRO A 22 -41.73 13.21 -51.48
N ARG A 23 -41.09 14.37 -51.31
CA ARG A 23 -41.43 15.50 -50.40
C ARG A 23 -41.23 15.26 -48.90
N GLN A 24 -40.10 15.76 -48.41
CA GLN A 24 -40.07 17.00 -47.63
C GLN A 24 -38.66 17.61 -47.77
N SER A 25 -38.63 18.93 -47.99
CA SER A 25 -37.46 19.80 -48.13
C SER A 25 -36.18 19.27 -47.47
N GLN A 26 -35.20 18.85 -48.27
CA GLN A 26 -33.84 18.66 -47.79
C GLN A 26 -33.30 20.04 -47.33
N PRO A 27 -32.99 20.26 -46.05
CA PRO A 27 -32.14 21.36 -45.69
C PRO A 27 -30.75 21.04 -46.24
N ARG A 28 -30.19 22.03 -46.94
CA ARG A 28 -28.82 22.07 -47.47
C ARG A 28 -27.83 21.25 -46.65
N LEU A 29 -27.16 20.30 -47.33
CA LEU A 29 -25.83 19.75 -47.03
C LEU A 29 -25.41 19.96 -45.56
N GLU A 30 -25.90 19.12 -44.63
CA GLU A 30 -25.42 19.16 -43.26
C GLU A 30 -23.90 19.03 -43.26
N LEU A 31 -23.23 20.10 -42.86
CA LEU A 31 -21.79 20.21 -42.72
C LEU A 31 -21.29 19.03 -41.90
N ARG A 32 -20.73 18.00 -42.55
CA ARG A 32 -20.22 16.80 -41.87
C ARG A 32 -19.06 17.21 -40.96
N LYS A 33 -19.33 17.38 -39.67
CA LYS A 33 -18.32 17.76 -38.68
C LYS A 33 -17.30 16.63 -38.53
N ALA A 34 -16.02 16.97 -38.69
CA ALA A 34 -14.93 16.04 -38.46
C ALA A 34 -14.81 15.69 -36.97
N CYS A 35 -14.43 14.45 -36.67
CA CYS A 35 -14.14 14.03 -35.31
C CYS A 35 -12.82 14.65 -34.82
N ASN A 36 -12.82 15.18 -33.60
CA ASN A 36 -11.59 15.62 -32.96
C ASN A 36 -10.87 14.42 -32.32
N CYS A 37 -9.78 13.96 -32.92
CA CYS A 37 -8.96 12.86 -32.40
C CYS A 37 -7.52 13.26 -32.09
N ASN A 38 -7.24 14.57 -31.91
CA ASN A 38 -5.89 15.10 -31.65
C ASN A 38 -4.81 14.57 -32.61
N LEU A 39 -5.15 14.33 -33.88
CA LEU A 39 -4.25 13.74 -34.89
C LEU A 39 -3.70 12.35 -34.54
N HIS A 40 -4.39 11.60 -33.67
CA HIS A 40 -3.98 10.27 -33.23
C HIS A 40 -4.86 9.14 -33.74
N ALA A 41 -5.99 9.44 -34.36
CA ALA A 41 -6.82 8.46 -35.06
C ALA A 41 -7.27 8.99 -36.42
N ARG A 42 -7.35 8.10 -37.41
CA ARG A 42 -7.89 8.40 -38.76
C ARG A 42 -9.35 7.99 -38.91
N ARG A 43 -9.88 7.20 -37.98
CA ARG A 43 -11.24 6.67 -38.01
C ARG A 43 -11.95 7.03 -36.71
N CYS A 44 -13.24 7.29 -36.80
CA CYS A 44 -14.11 7.50 -35.66
C CYS A 44 -15.49 6.90 -35.94
N ARG A 45 -16.24 6.61 -34.88
CA ARG A 45 -17.66 6.25 -34.94
C ARG A 45 -18.51 7.33 -34.29
N PHE A 46 -19.73 7.49 -34.76
CA PHE A 46 -20.72 8.32 -34.08
C PHE A 46 -21.42 7.52 -32.98
N ASN A 47 -21.68 8.16 -31.85
CA ASN A 47 -22.49 7.62 -30.77
C ASN A 47 -23.60 8.61 -30.42
N MET A 48 -24.84 8.19 -30.61
CA MET A 48 -26.04 9.00 -30.40
C MET A 48 -26.25 9.38 -28.92
N GLU A 49 -25.92 8.48 -28.00
CA GLU A 49 -26.08 8.72 -26.55
C GLU A 49 -25.14 9.83 -26.08
N LEU A 50 -23.87 9.74 -26.47
CA LEU A 50 -22.87 10.78 -26.19
C LEU A 50 -23.21 12.12 -26.84
N TYR A 51 -23.85 12.10 -28.01
CA TYR A 51 -24.33 13.31 -28.67
C TYR A 51 -25.44 13.98 -27.85
N LYS A 52 -26.43 13.23 -27.38
CA LYS A 52 -27.51 13.73 -26.50
C LYS A 52 -26.93 14.31 -25.22
N LEU A 53 -26.04 13.58 -24.54
CA LEU A 53 -25.38 14.02 -23.29
C LEU A 53 -24.53 15.29 -23.47
N SER A 54 -23.94 15.49 -24.64
CA SER A 54 -23.17 16.70 -24.95
C SER A 54 -24.02 17.96 -25.22
N GLY A 55 -25.35 17.88 -25.06
CA GLY A 55 -26.26 18.95 -25.46
C GLY A 55 -26.33 19.11 -26.99
N ARG A 56 -26.34 18.00 -27.72
CA ARG A 56 -26.34 17.95 -29.20
C ARG A 56 -25.12 18.66 -29.84
N LYS A 57 -23.97 18.68 -29.15
CA LYS A 57 -22.72 19.29 -29.63
C LYS A 57 -21.81 18.30 -30.38
N SER A 58 -21.51 17.14 -29.79
CA SER A 58 -20.58 16.16 -30.37
C SER A 58 -20.83 14.73 -29.87
N GLY A 59 -20.99 13.79 -30.82
CA GLY A 59 -21.15 12.34 -30.57
C GLY A 59 -19.97 11.49 -31.04
N GLY A 60 -18.91 12.10 -31.57
CA GLY A 60 -17.79 11.36 -32.16
C GLY A 60 -16.94 10.62 -31.12
N VAL A 61 -16.54 9.39 -31.43
CA VAL A 61 -15.61 8.57 -30.63
C VAL A 61 -14.53 8.04 -31.56
N CYS A 62 -13.27 8.36 -31.25
CA CYS A 62 -12.12 7.93 -32.03
C CYS A 62 -11.88 6.43 -31.92
N LEU A 63 -11.38 5.82 -33.00
CA LEU A 63 -11.08 4.39 -33.07
C LEU A 63 -9.59 4.18 -33.27
N ASN A 64 -9.02 3.20 -32.57
CA ASN A 64 -7.60 2.82 -32.66
C ASN A 64 -6.66 4.01 -32.47
N CYS A 65 -6.75 4.68 -31.32
CA CYS A 65 -5.84 5.76 -30.95
C CYS A 65 -4.37 5.28 -31.07
N ARG A 66 -3.61 5.97 -31.91
CA ARG A 66 -2.18 5.72 -32.14
C ARG A 66 -1.34 6.55 -31.15
N HIS A 67 -0.02 6.46 -31.27
CA HIS A 67 0.92 7.28 -30.49
C HIS A 67 0.79 7.11 -28.96
N ASN A 68 0.37 5.93 -28.51
CA ASN A 68 0.18 5.60 -27.09
C ASN A 68 -0.82 6.50 -26.35
N THR A 69 -1.80 7.02 -27.10
CA THR A 69 -2.90 7.80 -26.55
C THR A 69 -4.15 6.96 -26.36
N ALA A 70 -5.05 7.42 -25.51
CA ALA A 70 -6.28 6.75 -25.14
C ALA A 70 -7.42 7.76 -24.88
N GLY A 71 -8.62 7.21 -24.71
CA GLY A 71 -9.84 7.98 -24.48
C GLY A 71 -10.59 8.37 -25.76
N ARG A 72 -11.78 8.94 -25.55
CA ARG A 72 -12.74 9.27 -26.62
C ARG A 72 -12.16 10.11 -27.76
N HIS A 73 -11.31 11.07 -27.42
CA HIS A 73 -10.66 11.99 -28.36
C HIS A 73 -9.15 11.74 -28.46
N CYS A 74 -8.65 10.59 -27.99
CA CYS A 74 -7.20 10.32 -27.89
C CYS A 74 -6.46 11.45 -27.14
N HIS A 75 -6.97 11.86 -25.97
CA HIS A 75 -6.60 13.11 -25.30
C HIS A 75 -5.76 12.92 -24.03
N TYR A 76 -5.55 11.66 -23.61
CA TYR A 76 -4.64 11.30 -22.52
C TYR A 76 -3.80 10.11 -22.93
N CYS A 77 -2.78 9.78 -22.15
CA CYS A 77 -1.87 8.69 -22.43
C CYS A 77 -2.41 7.36 -21.91
N LYS A 78 -2.24 6.28 -22.68
CA LYS A 78 -2.64 4.94 -22.25
C LYS A 78 -1.83 4.51 -21.02
N GLU A 79 -2.32 3.52 -20.28
CA GLU A 79 -1.62 2.96 -19.12
C GLU A 79 -0.19 2.52 -19.48
N GLY A 80 0.76 2.79 -18.58
CA GLY A 80 2.19 2.60 -18.83
C GLY A 80 2.83 3.73 -19.65
N TYR A 81 2.11 4.83 -19.93
CA TYR A 81 2.63 6.04 -20.55
C TYR A 81 2.17 7.29 -19.77
N TYR A 82 2.98 8.34 -19.82
CA TYR A 82 2.68 9.64 -19.20
C TYR A 82 2.83 10.78 -20.21
N ARG A 83 2.24 11.92 -19.88
CA ARG A 83 2.17 13.10 -20.72
C ARG A 83 3.48 13.89 -20.69
N ASP A 84 4.09 14.10 -21.86
CA ASP A 84 5.25 14.99 -22.02
C ASP A 84 4.78 16.44 -22.22
N MET A 85 4.78 17.23 -21.15
CA MET A 85 4.28 18.62 -21.17
C MET A 85 5.07 19.53 -22.12
N GLY A 86 6.30 19.17 -22.51
CA GLY A 86 7.09 19.92 -23.49
C GLY A 86 6.60 19.80 -24.94
N LYS A 87 5.57 18.98 -25.19
CA LYS A 87 5.00 18.74 -26.53
C LYS A 87 3.49 18.96 -26.50
N PRO A 88 2.86 19.50 -27.55
CA PRO A 88 1.41 19.61 -27.60
C PRO A 88 0.77 18.22 -27.65
N ILE A 89 -0.49 18.10 -27.19
CA ILE A 89 -1.20 16.81 -27.18
C ILE A 89 -1.32 16.20 -28.56
N THR A 90 -1.34 17.01 -29.63
CA THR A 90 -1.43 16.55 -31.02
C THR A 90 -0.15 15.89 -31.54
N HIS A 91 0.97 15.98 -30.81
CA HIS A 91 2.27 15.50 -31.25
C HIS A 91 2.39 13.97 -31.17
N ARG A 92 3.08 13.34 -32.14
CA ARG A 92 3.25 11.86 -32.19
C ARG A 92 3.97 11.25 -30.97
N LYS A 93 4.73 12.07 -30.24
CA LYS A 93 5.46 11.71 -29.01
C LYS A 93 4.91 12.46 -27.78
N ALA A 94 3.64 12.88 -27.81
CA ALA A 94 3.00 13.54 -26.67
C ALA A 94 2.92 12.64 -25.41
N CYS A 95 2.99 11.32 -25.62
CA CYS A 95 3.02 10.29 -24.58
C CYS A 95 4.36 9.56 -24.57
N LYS A 96 5.02 9.59 -23.40
CA LYS A 96 6.30 8.93 -23.15
C LYS A 96 6.09 7.69 -22.26
N ALA A 97 6.84 6.63 -22.52
CA ALA A 97 6.70 5.38 -21.76
C ALA A 97 7.14 5.57 -20.30
N CYS A 98 6.42 4.92 -19.39
CA CYS A 98 6.85 4.76 -18.00
C CYS A 98 8.00 3.75 -17.98
N ASP A 99 9.19 4.19 -17.56
CA ASP A 99 10.37 3.32 -17.43
C ASP A 99 10.57 2.93 -15.96
N CYS A 100 9.53 2.36 -15.34
CA CYS A 100 9.57 2.01 -13.92
C CYS A 100 10.53 0.83 -13.68
N HIS A 101 11.46 1.02 -12.74
CA HIS A 101 12.48 0.04 -12.43
C HIS A 101 11.85 -1.27 -11.93
N PRO A 102 12.19 -2.44 -12.50
CA PRO A 102 11.47 -3.70 -12.25
C PRO A 102 11.56 -4.17 -10.79
N VAL A 103 12.64 -3.82 -10.09
CA VAL A 103 12.86 -4.19 -8.70
C VAL A 103 12.43 -3.07 -7.74
N GLY A 104 12.62 -1.81 -8.14
CA GLY A 104 12.47 -0.65 -7.26
C GLY A 104 11.06 -0.06 -7.23
N ALA A 105 10.28 -0.29 -8.29
CA ALA A 105 8.88 0.10 -8.36
C ALA A 105 7.95 -1.03 -7.89
N ALA A 106 6.81 -0.66 -7.32
CA ALA A 106 5.72 -1.56 -6.97
C ALA A 106 4.80 -1.90 -8.17
N GLY A 107 4.94 -1.17 -9.28
CA GLY A 107 4.13 -1.36 -10.48
C GLY A 107 4.72 -0.70 -11.72
N LYS A 108 4.18 -1.05 -12.89
CA LYS A 108 4.61 -0.53 -14.21
C LYS A 108 3.86 0.74 -14.65
N THR A 109 2.76 1.07 -13.99
CA THR A 109 1.93 2.25 -14.29
C THR A 109 2.42 3.45 -13.47
N CYS A 110 2.95 4.45 -14.15
CA CYS A 110 3.36 5.72 -13.55
C CYS A 110 2.24 6.76 -13.57
N ASN A 111 2.42 7.84 -12.81
CA ASN A 111 1.53 8.98 -12.81
C ASN A 111 1.46 9.62 -14.21
N GLN A 112 0.25 9.81 -14.75
CA GLN A 112 0.06 10.30 -16.12
C GLN A 112 0.56 11.74 -16.35
N THR A 113 0.69 12.54 -15.31
CA THR A 113 1.11 13.95 -15.40
C THR A 113 2.60 14.10 -15.11
N THR A 114 3.10 13.47 -14.05
CA THR A 114 4.49 13.66 -13.58
C THR A 114 5.45 12.59 -14.11
N GLY A 115 4.93 11.43 -14.55
CA GLY A 115 5.74 10.26 -14.89
C GLY A 115 6.32 9.53 -13.67
N GLN A 116 5.96 9.93 -12.45
CA GLN A 116 6.45 9.29 -11.22
C GLN A 116 5.91 7.87 -11.09
N CYS A 117 6.81 6.90 -11.00
CA CYS A 117 6.49 5.51 -10.70
C CYS A 117 6.17 5.32 -9.21
N PRO A 118 5.33 4.33 -8.87
CA PRO A 118 5.05 3.97 -7.47
C PRO A 118 6.27 3.25 -6.90
N CYS A 119 7.11 3.95 -6.13
CA CYS A 119 8.34 3.37 -5.58
C CYS A 119 8.07 2.53 -4.33
N LYS A 120 8.91 1.49 -4.14
CA LYS A 120 8.95 0.71 -2.90
C LYS A 120 9.60 1.51 -1.77
N ASP A 121 9.43 1.01 -0.54
CA ASP A 121 10.01 1.62 0.66
C ASP A 121 11.53 1.82 0.53
N GLY A 122 12.01 3.00 0.91
CA GLY A 122 13.42 3.36 0.80
C GLY A 122 13.93 3.61 -0.63
N VAL A 123 13.09 3.49 -1.66
CA VAL A 123 13.44 3.75 -3.07
C VAL A 123 12.94 5.13 -3.51
N THR A 124 13.71 5.83 -4.34
CA THR A 124 13.38 7.16 -4.87
C THR A 124 13.78 7.32 -6.35
N GLY A 125 13.48 8.49 -6.92
CA GLY A 125 13.65 8.83 -8.34
C GLY A 125 12.36 8.63 -9.14
N ILE A 126 12.25 9.31 -10.29
CA ILE A 126 11.06 9.26 -11.16
C ILE A 126 10.74 7.82 -11.57
N THR A 127 11.78 7.04 -11.85
CA THR A 127 11.71 5.64 -12.28
C THR A 127 11.94 4.64 -11.15
N CYS A 128 12.11 5.09 -9.91
CA CYS A 128 12.43 4.23 -8.75
C CYS A 128 13.74 3.44 -8.90
N ASN A 129 14.78 4.09 -9.42
CA ASN A 129 16.05 3.46 -9.79
C ASN A 129 17.18 3.63 -8.75
N ARG A 130 16.94 4.28 -7.62
CA ARG A 130 17.96 4.52 -6.59
C ARG A 130 17.37 4.50 -5.18
N CYS A 131 18.19 4.19 -4.19
CA CYS A 131 17.77 4.30 -2.79
C CYS A 131 17.70 5.77 -2.35
N ALA A 132 16.78 6.07 -1.44
CA ALA A 132 16.70 7.36 -0.78
C ALA A 132 17.93 7.60 0.11
N LYS A 133 18.16 8.85 0.50
CA LYS A 133 19.23 9.19 1.44
C LYS A 133 19.00 8.45 2.77
N GLY A 134 20.07 7.85 3.33
CA GLY A 134 19.98 7.02 4.53
C GLY A 134 19.55 5.57 4.25
N TYR A 135 19.46 5.16 2.98
CA TYR A 135 19.21 3.78 2.58
C TYR A 135 20.35 3.24 1.69
N GLN A 136 20.62 1.95 1.80
CA GLN A 136 21.58 1.19 1.00
C GLN A 136 20.89 0.07 0.21
N GLN A 137 21.47 -0.31 -0.92
CA GLN A 137 20.94 -1.40 -1.75
C GLN A 137 21.11 -2.75 -1.04
N SER A 138 20.05 -3.54 -1.05
CA SER A 138 20.05 -4.92 -0.56
C SER A 138 20.04 -5.91 -1.73
N ARG A 139 20.31 -7.18 -1.44
CA ARG A 139 20.22 -8.27 -2.43
C ARG A 139 18.79 -8.79 -2.63
N SER A 140 17.81 -8.31 -1.85
CA SER A 140 16.42 -8.78 -1.92
C SER A 140 15.64 -8.05 -3.02
N PRO A 141 15.00 -8.76 -3.96
CA PRO A 141 14.12 -8.13 -4.94
C PRO A 141 12.81 -7.62 -4.32
N ILE A 142 12.44 -8.12 -3.14
CA ILE A 142 11.23 -7.68 -2.42
C ILE A 142 11.50 -6.36 -1.71
N ALA A 143 12.63 -6.26 -1.00
CA ALA A 143 13.05 -5.07 -0.25
C ALA A 143 14.43 -4.58 -0.73
N PRO A 144 14.51 -3.90 -1.89
CA PRO A 144 15.78 -3.57 -2.53
C PRO A 144 16.57 -2.45 -1.86
N CYS A 145 15.95 -1.65 -0.99
CA CYS A 145 16.63 -0.63 -0.21
C CYS A 145 16.30 -0.82 1.26
N ILE A 146 17.34 -0.87 2.11
CA ILE A 146 17.22 -0.97 3.56
C ILE A 146 17.94 0.22 4.20
N MET A 147 17.55 0.62 5.41
CA MET A 147 18.22 1.75 6.08
C MET A 147 19.71 1.46 6.29
N SER A 148 20.55 2.43 5.95
CA SER A 148 21.98 2.38 6.22
C SER A 148 22.20 2.57 7.73
N PRO A 149 23.06 1.77 8.39
CA PRO A 149 23.41 1.97 9.79
C PRO A 149 24.34 3.19 10.02
N VAL A 150 24.50 4.08 9.05
CA VAL A 150 25.49 5.16 9.09
C VAL A 150 24.79 6.50 9.09
N ASP A 151 24.27 6.83 10.27
CA ASP A 151 24.44 8.12 10.95
C ASP A 151 23.95 7.92 12.41
N LEU A 152 24.67 7.10 13.18
CA LEU A 152 24.94 7.47 14.58
C LEU A 152 26.23 8.30 14.57
N PRO A 153 26.17 9.64 14.47
CA PRO A 153 27.32 10.45 14.80
C PRO A 153 27.45 10.43 16.33
N GLY A 154 28.38 9.63 16.82
CA GLY A 154 28.85 9.70 18.20
C GLY A 154 28.11 8.81 19.18
N ILE A 155 28.77 7.72 19.56
CA ILE A 155 28.94 7.43 20.99
C ILE A 155 29.66 8.65 21.56
N ARG A 156 28.89 9.68 21.94
CA ARG A 156 29.33 10.59 22.98
C ARG A 156 28.61 10.13 24.23
N THR A 157 29.39 9.67 25.19
CA THR A 157 29.02 9.82 26.60
C THR A 157 28.58 11.27 26.81
N PHE A 158 27.28 11.52 26.86
CA PHE A 158 26.72 12.71 27.49
C PHE A 158 25.68 12.24 28.48
N GLY A 159 25.84 12.76 29.68
CA GLY A 159 25.05 12.45 30.85
C GLY A 159 23.58 12.78 30.68
N ALA A 160 22.85 12.37 31.71
CA ALA A 160 21.55 12.92 32.04
C ALA A 160 21.57 14.45 31.87
N GLU A 161 20.68 14.99 31.04
CA GLU A 161 19.67 15.97 31.41
C GLU A 161 18.91 16.48 30.17
N ASP A 162 17.63 16.74 30.40
CA ASP A 162 16.70 17.55 29.62
C ASP A 162 16.00 17.02 28.37
N THR A 163 14.90 16.31 28.65
CA THR A 163 13.52 16.77 28.42
C THR A 163 13.22 17.52 27.11
N SER A 164 12.52 16.86 26.16
CA SER A 164 11.25 17.38 25.60
C SER A 164 10.63 16.48 24.50
N THR A 165 9.31 16.28 24.67
CA THR A 165 8.29 15.78 23.73
C THR A 165 8.04 14.25 23.64
N PRO A 166 6.86 13.76 24.11
CA PRO A 166 6.47 12.35 24.08
C PRO A 166 5.90 11.87 22.73
N VAL A 167 5.96 12.69 21.68
CA VAL A 167 5.32 12.42 20.37
C VAL A 167 6.26 11.62 19.44
N ALA A 168 7.56 11.88 19.48
CA ALA A 168 8.55 11.18 18.63
C ALA A 168 8.75 9.70 19.03
N VAL A 169 8.66 9.39 20.33
CA VAL A 169 8.79 8.01 20.84
C VAL A 169 7.61 7.13 20.43
N LEU A 170 6.44 7.74 20.20
CA LEU A 170 5.24 7.01 19.77
C LEU A 170 5.32 6.60 18.29
N SER A 171 5.98 7.39 17.45
CA SER A 171 6.21 7.08 16.04
C SER A 171 7.24 5.97 15.85
N PHE A 172 8.33 5.98 16.64
CA PHE A 172 9.35 4.92 16.61
C PHE A 172 8.80 3.55 17.04
N LEU A 173 7.87 3.51 17.99
CA LEU A 173 7.24 2.26 18.43
C LEU A 173 6.13 1.77 17.47
N LEU A 174 5.61 2.63 16.60
CA LEU A 174 4.63 2.26 15.57
C LEU A 174 5.28 1.76 14.28
N GLU A 175 6.51 2.18 13.95
CA GLU A 175 7.26 1.68 12.80
C GLU A 175 7.86 0.28 13.01
N PHE A 176 8.14 -0.11 14.26
CA PHE A 176 8.62 -1.46 14.59
C PHE A 176 7.53 -2.52 14.82
N CYS A 177 6.24 -2.15 14.74
CA CYS A 177 5.14 -3.08 15.01
C CYS A 177 4.10 -3.30 13.88
N PRO A 178 4.48 -3.42 12.58
CA PRO A 178 3.64 -4.10 11.61
C PRO A 178 3.81 -5.63 11.60
N MET A 179 4.74 -6.18 12.39
CA MET A 179 5.13 -7.60 12.39
C MET A 179 4.31 -8.52 13.32
N VAL A 180 3.12 -8.11 13.79
CA VAL A 180 2.30 -9.01 14.65
C VAL A 180 1.45 -9.98 13.81
N PHE A 181 1.32 -9.79 12.49
CA PHE A 181 0.36 -10.56 11.69
C PHE A 181 0.83 -11.14 10.35
N THR A 182 2.11 -11.01 9.95
CA THR A 182 2.54 -11.38 8.58
C THR A 182 3.85 -12.18 8.46
N HIS A 183 3.99 -13.30 9.21
CA HIS A 183 5.03 -14.37 9.13
C HIS A 183 6.22 -14.29 10.10
N PRO A 184 6.81 -15.45 10.45
CA PRO A 184 6.33 -16.48 11.39
C PRO A 184 6.63 -16.08 12.87
N PRO A 185 5.88 -16.58 13.86
CA PRO A 185 6.11 -16.20 15.24
C PRO A 185 7.42 -16.83 15.72
N ALA A 186 8.28 -16.05 16.37
CA ALA A 186 9.33 -16.62 17.20
C ALA A 186 8.72 -17.71 18.10
N PRO A 187 9.35 -18.90 18.19
CA PRO A 187 8.74 -20.11 18.78
C PRO A 187 8.40 -19.98 20.26
N LEU A 188 8.84 -18.90 20.93
CA LEU A 188 8.79 -18.76 22.39
C LEU A 188 7.87 -17.64 22.91
N CYS A 189 7.33 -16.76 22.05
CA CYS A 189 6.55 -15.62 22.53
C CYS A 189 5.17 -16.03 23.04
N GLN A 190 4.89 -15.78 24.31
CA GLN A 190 3.54 -15.88 24.91
C GLN A 190 2.73 -14.61 24.63
N ALA A 191 1.40 -14.73 24.62
CA ALA A 191 0.50 -13.60 24.46
C ALA A 191 -0.68 -13.70 25.42
N VAL A 192 -0.74 -12.78 26.39
CA VAL A 192 -1.68 -12.82 27.51
C VAL A 192 -2.31 -11.45 27.74
N GLN A 193 -3.63 -11.43 27.94
CA GLN A 193 -4.35 -10.24 28.38
C GLN A 193 -4.43 -10.23 29.90
N ILE A 194 -3.90 -9.16 30.48
CA ILE A 194 -3.80 -8.93 31.92
C ILE A 194 -4.59 -7.70 32.34
N HIS A 195 -5.12 -7.72 33.56
CA HIS A 195 -5.74 -6.57 34.22
C HIS A 195 -5.03 -6.34 35.54
N ILE A 196 -4.52 -5.12 35.73
CA ILE A 196 -3.69 -4.80 36.88
C ILE A 196 -4.58 -4.37 38.03
N LEU A 197 -4.48 -5.08 39.15
CA LEU A 197 -5.28 -4.84 40.35
C LEU A 197 -4.55 -3.89 41.30
N LYS A 198 -3.38 -4.30 41.78
CA LYS A 198 -2.55 -3.54 42.72
C LYS A 198 -1.06 -3.61 42.38
N ALA A 199 -0.28 -2.67 42.91
CA ALA A 199 1.15 -2.56 42.73
C ALA A 199 1.81 -2.36 44.08
N ASP A 200 2.71 -3.27 44.45
CA ASP A 200 3.45 -3.27 45.70
C ASP A 200 4.96 -3.16 45.38
N LYS A 201 5.68 -2.25 46.05
CA LYS A 201 7.14 -2.13 45.90
C LYS A 201 7.82 -3.18 46.77
N ALA A 202 8.67 -4.01 46.18
CA ALA A 202 9.41 -5.09 46.83
C ALA A 202 10.92 -4.95 46.53
N GLY A 203 11.57 -3.99 47.20
CA GLY A 203 13.00 -3.70 47.00
C GLY A 203 13.31 -3.21 45.58
N ASP A 204 14.20 -3.93 44.89
CA ASP A 204 14.59 -3.68 43.50
C ASP A 204 13.55 -4.10 42.46
N TRP A 205 12.44 -4.68 42.92
CA TRP A 205 11.35 -5.15 42.11
C TRP A 205 10.03 -4.48 42.50
N TRP A 206 9.15 -4.37 41.53
CA TRP A 206 7.74 -4.10 41.74
C TRP A 206 6.94 -5.36 41.49
N LYS A 207 6.05 -5.64 42.43
CA LYS A 207 5.11 -6.75 42.38
C LYS A 207 3.74 -6.20 42.02
N PHE A 208 3.26 -6.51 40.82
CA PHE A 208 1.89 -6.22 40.42
C PHE A 208 1.03 -7.45 40.64
N THR A 209 -0.08 -7.30 41.34
CA THR A 209 -1.12 -8.33 41.33
C THR A 209 -1.95 -8.12 40.08
N VAL A 210 -1.94 -9.10 39.18
CA VAL A 210 -2.63 -9.03 37.90
C VAL A 210 -3.63 -10.16 37.77
N ASN A 211 -4.81 -9.85 37.25
CA ASN A 211 -5.79 -10.86 36.84
C ASN A 211 -5.58 -11.20 35.36
N ILE A 212 -5.33 -12.47 35.08
CA ILE A 212 -5.17 -12.98 33.72
C ILE A 212 -6.54 -13.32 33.15
N ILE A 213 -7.02 -12.43 32.28
CA ILE A 213 -8.35 -12.54 31.64
C ILE A 213 -8.32 -13.60 30.53
N SER A 214 -7.30 -13.59 29.69
CA SER A 214 -7.24 -14.46 28.52
C SER A 214 -5.81 -14.75 28.09
N VAL A 215 -5.53 -16.03 27.83
CA VAL A 215 -4.28 -16.50 27.24
C VAL A 215 -4.55 -16.79 25.77
N TYR A 216 -3.91 -16.03 24.88
CA TYR A 216 -4.06 -16.17 23.43
C TYR A 216 -3.02 -17.12 22.85
N LYS A 217 -1.78 -17.04 23.34
CA LYS A 217 -0.69 -17.95 23.00
C LYS A 217 0.08 -18.30 24.26
N GLN A 218 0.32 -19.59 24.46
CA GLN A 218 1.06 -20.10 25.61
C GLN A 218 2.54 -20.19 25.26
N GLY A 219 3.39 -19.72 26.18
CA GLY A 219 4.84 -19.88 26.07
C GLY A 219 5.31 -21.21 26.67
N THR A 220 6.57 -21.25 27.08
CA THR A 220 7.20 -22.36 27.82
C THR A 220 6.59 -22.54 29.21
N SER A 221 6.25 -21.44 29.90
CA SER A 221 5.63 -21.50 31.22
C SER A 221 4.10 -21.67 31.14
N ARG A 222 3.52 -22.43 32.08
CA ARG A 222 2.08 -22.69 32.15
C ARG A 222 1.35 -21.54 32.86
N ILE A 223 1.10 -20.46 32.14
CA ILE A 223 0.28 -19.35 32.62
C ILE A 223 -1.20 -19.78 32.71
N ARG A 224 -1.79 -19.67 33.91
CA ARG A 224 -3.22 -19.97 34.16
C ARG A 224 -4.05 -18.69 34.23
N ARG A 225 -5.35 -18.81 33.97
CA ARG A 225 -6.30 -17.72 34.21
C ARG A 225 -6.50 -17.53 35.71
N GLY A 226 -6.73 -16.30 36.13
CA GLY A 226 -6.86 -15.93 37.54
C GLY A 226 -5.76 -14.97 37.98
N ASP A 227 -5.65 -14.80 39.30
CA ASP A 227 -4.73 -13.82 39.88
C ASP A 227 -3.32 -14.39 39.95
N GLN A 228 -2.36 -13.62 39.41
CA GLN A 228 -0.96 -13.97 39.40
C GLN A 228 -0.11 -12.72 39.68
N SER A 229 1.13 -12.93 40.11
CA SER A 229 2.10 -11.85 40.30
C SER A 229 2.85 -11.56 39.01
N LEU A 230 2.92 -10.29 38.62
CA LEU A 230 3.76 -9.77 37.55
C LEU A 230 4.90 -8.95 38.16
N TRP A 231 6.14 -9.34 37.87
CA TRP A 231 7.34 -8.72 38.40
C TRP A 231 8.01 -7.84 37.34
N ILE A 232 8.39 -6.62 37.75
CA ILE A 232 9.07 -5.65 36.89
C ILE A 232 10.16 -4.97 37.72
N ARG A 233 11.36 -4.77 37.17
CA ARG A 233 12.44 -4.12 37.93
C ARG A 233 12.09 -2.65 38.21
N SER A 234 12.43 -2.17 39.40
CA SER A 234 12.19 -0.79 39.85
C SER A 234 12.79 0.26 38.90
N ARG A 235 13.95 -0.03 38.31
CA ARG A 235 14.61 0.83 37.30
C ARG A 235 13.80 1.01 36.01
N ASP A 236 13.06 -0.02 35.60
CA ASP A 236 12.30 -0.02 34.35
C ASP A 236 11.00 0.82 34.52
N ILE A 237 10.41 0.77 35.73
CA ILE A 237 9.26 1.62 36.11
C ILE A 237 9.68 3.08 36.30
N ALA A 238 10.85 3.34 36.90
CA ALA A 238 11.41 4.68 37.01
C ALA A 238 11.61 5.33 35.64
N CYS A 239 12.01 4.54 34.63
CA CYS A 239 12.15 4.97 33.24
C CYS A 239 10.80 5.11 32.49
N LYS A 240 9.66 4.80 33.15
CA LYS A 240 8.31 4.72 32.54
C LYS A 240 8.23 3.70 31.39
N CYS A 241 9.01 2.63 31.46
CA CYS A 241 9.11 1.58 30.44
C CYS A 241 8.94 0.21 31.11
N PRO A 242 7.70 -0.29 31.33
CA PRO A 242 6.47 0.09 30.63
C PRO A 242 5.58 1.09 31.38
N LYS A 243 4.79 1.89 30.64
CA LYS A 243 3.83 2.86 31.20
C LYS A 243 2.58 2.17 31.75
N ILE A 244 2.78 1.51 32.88
CA ILE A 244 1.73 0.77 33.56
C ILE A 244 0.95 1.70 34.49
N LYS A 245 -0.38 1.61 34.43
CA LYS A 245 -1.31 2.26 35.35
C LYS A 245 -2.17 1.20 36.04
N PRO A 246 -2.45 1.34 37.35
CA PRO A 246 -3.35 0.44 38.05
C PRO A 246 -4.76 0.49 37.43
N LEU A 247 -5.54 -0.57 37.64
CA LEU A 247 -6.91 -0.75 37.16
C LEU A 247 -7.09 -0.77 35.63
N LYS A 248 -6.00 -0.76 34.85
CA LYS A 248 -6.06 -0.83 33.38
C LYS A 248 -5.73 -2.23 32.86
N LYS A 249 -6.26 -2.51 31.67
CA LYS A 249 -6.03 -3.75 30.92
C LYS A 249 -4.86 -3.57 29.95
N TYR A 250 -4.01 -4.59 29.85
CA TYR A 250 -2.84 -4.61 28.98
C TYR A 250 -2.73 -5.96 28.26
N LEU A 251 -2.09 -5.95 27.11
CA LEU A 251 -1.60 -7.12 26.39
C LEU A 251 -0.11 -7.28 26.72
N LEU A 252 0.24 -8.39 27.32
CA LEU A 252 1.61 -8.79 27.62
C LEU A 252 2.08 -9.77 26.54
N LEU A 253 3.18 -9.43 25.88
CA LEU A 253 3.90 -10.28 24.93
C LEU A 253 5.33 -10.46 25.46
N GLY A 254 5.88 -11.67 25.44
CA GLY A 254 7.26 -11.86 25.90
C GLY A 254 7.64 -13.34 25.97
N ASN A 255 8.88 -13.61 26.30
CA ASN A 255 9.31 -14.94 26.69
C ASN A 255 9.18 -15.02 28.21
N ALA A 256 8.47 -16.02 28.72
CA ALA A 256 8.56 -16.31 30.14
C ALA A 256 9.90 -16.99 30.37
N GLU A 257 10.91 -16.20 30.69
CA GLU A 257 12.02 -16.75 31.45
C GLU A 257 11.53 -16.96 32.87
N ASP A 258 11.64 -18.21 33.33
CA ASP A 258 11.41 -18.56 34.71
C ASP A 258 12.50 -17.87 35.53
N SER A 259 12.11 -16.84 36.30
CA SER A 259 13.01 -16.28 37.30
C SER A 259 13.27 -17.33 38.38
N PRO A 260 14.55 -17.56 38.78
CA PRO A 260 14.93 -18.71 39.58
C PRO A 260 14.34 -18.78 41.01
N ASP A 261 13.67 -17.74 41.54
CA ASP A 261 13.21 -17.74 42.93
C ASP A 261 11.84 -17.09 43.19
N GLN A 262 11.04 -16.81 42.16
CA GLN A 262 9.75 -16.10 42.34
C GLN A 262 8.61 -16.70 41.51
N SER A 263 7.53 -17.12 42.18
CA SER A 263 6.32 -17.62 41.53
C SER A 263 5.56 -16.48 40.83
N GLY A 264 5.81 -16.27 39.53
CA GLY A 264 5.11 -15.22 38.78
C GLY A 264 5.60 -15.05 37.35
N ILE A 265 4.96 -14.13 36.63
CA ILE A 265 5.39 -13.71 35.31
C ILE A 265 6.38 -12.56 35.49
N VAL A 266 7.49 -12.58 34.77
CA VAL A 266 8.44 -11.46 34.75
C VAL A 266 8.26 -10.70 33.45
N ALA A 267 8.16 -9.37 33.52
CA ALA A 267 8.26 -8.51 32.34
C ALA A 267 9.57 -7.74 32.41
N ASP A 268 10.45 -8.07 31.47
CA ASP A 268 11.80 -7.53 31.31
C ASP A 268 11.95 -6.78 29.97
N LYS A 269 13.19 -6.50 29.56
CA LYS A 269 13.49 -5.81 28.29
C LYS A 269 13.08 -6.60 27.04
N SER A 270 12.89 -7.92 27.16
CA SER A 270 12.40 -8.78 26.09
C SER A 270 10.86 -8.84 26.03
N SER A 271 10.20 -8.20 26.99
CA SER A 271 8.74 -8.22 27.16
C SER A 271 8.11 -6.89 26.74
N LEU A 272 7.02 -6.98 25.98
CA LEU A 272 6.25 -5.84 25.48
C LEU A 272 4.90 -5.79 26.19
N VAL A 273 4.64 -4.67 26.89
CA VAL A 273 3.37 -4.41 27.59
C VAL A 273 2.63 -3.27 26.89
N ILE A 274 1.50 -3.60 26.24
CA ILE A 274 0.73 -2.63 25.45
C ILE A 274 -0.64 -2.43 26.07
N GLN A 275 -1.11 -1.19 26.20
CA GLN A 275 -2.46 -0.94 26.72
C GLN A 275 -3.52 -1.58 25.80
N TRP A 276 -4.45 -2.33 26.41
CA TRP A 276 -5.47 -3.08 25.70
C TRP A 276 -6.42 -2.16 24.92
N ARG A 277 -6.80 -2.59 23.71
CA ARG A 277 -7.88 -2.00 22.90
C ARG A 277 -8.89 -3.09 22.55
N ASP A 278 -10.18 -2.81 22.71
CA ASP A 278 -11.23 -3.82 22.49
C ASP A 278 -11.31 -4.32 21.04
N THR A 279 -10.87 -3.49 20.08
CA THR A 279 -10.76 -3.88 18.66
C THR A 279 -9.78 -5.04 18.43
N TRP A 280 -8.84 -5.28 19.35
CA TRP A 280 -7.87 -6.39 19.25
C TRP A 280 -8.48 -7.74 19.63
N ALA A 281 -9.50 -7.76 20.49
CA ALA A 281 -10.14 -8.99 20.97
C ALA A 281 -10.55 -9.91 19.81
N ARG A 282 -11.21 -9.34 18.80
CA ARG A 282 -11.69 -10.09 17.62
C ARG A 282 -10.54 -10.64 16.79
N ARG A 283 -9.46 -9.89 16.62
CA ARG A 283 -8.29 -10.28 15.81
C ARG A 283 -7.49 -11.38 16.50
N LEU A 284 -7.22 -11.23 17.80
CA LEU A 284 -6.47 -12.19 18.61
C LEU A 284 -7.22 -13.52 18.77
N ARG A 285 -8.55 -13.51 18.93
CA ARG A 285 -9.36 -14.75 18.93
C ARG A 285 -9.28 -15.51 17.60
N LYS A 286 -9.33 -14.81 16.46
CA LYS A 286 -9.15 -15.43 15.14
C LYS A 286 -7.76 -16.04 14.98
N PHE A 287 -6.73 -15.37 15.50
CA PHE A 287 -5.35 -15.88 15.50
C PHE A 287 -5.23 -17.16 16.32
N GLN A 288 -5.70 -17.13 17.58
CA GLN A 288 -5.73 -18.31 18.46
C GLN A 288 -6.48 -19.50 17.83
N GLN A 289 -7.59 -19.23 17.13
CA GLN A 289 -8.35 -20.29 16.45
C GLN A 289 -7.61 -20.89 15.25
N ARG A 290 -6.77 -20.11 14.56
CA ARG A 290 -5.91 -20.60 13.46
C ARG A 290 -4.77 -21.46 13.99
N GLU A 291 -4.19 -21.07 15.12
CA GLU A 291 -3.15 -21.84 15.81
C GLU A 291 -3.69 -23.20 16.29
N LYS A 292 -4.85 -23.22 16.97
CA LYS A 292 -5.53 -24.46 17.39
C LYS A 292 -5.87 -25.39 16.21
N LYS A 293 -6.11 -24.83 15.03
CA LYS A 293 -6.39 -25.58 13.79
C LYS A 293 -5.11 -26.01 13.05
N GLY A 294 -3.93 -25.85 13.65
CA GLY A 294 -2.65 -26.23 13.04
C GLY A 294 -2.28 -25.42 11.78
N LYS A 295 -2.96 -24.29 11.52
CA LYS A 295 -2.77 -23.49 10.30
C LYS A 295 -1.56 -22.56 10.36
N CYS A 296 -0.88 -22.51 11.49
CA CYS A 296 0.39 -21.81 11.66
C CYS A 296 1.52 -22.82 11.42
N LYS A 297 2.17 -22.74 10.25
CA LYS A 297 3.38 -23.53 9.97
C LYS A 297 4.46 -23.15 11.00
N LYS A 298 4.99 -24.14 11.71
CA LYS A 298 6.24 -23.99 12.47
C LYS A 298 7.35 -23.89 11.42
N ALA A 299 7.98 -22.73 11.33
CA ALA A 299 9.21 -22.51 10.57
C ALA A 299 10.34 -22.37 11.58
#